data_AF-A0A935BAE2-F1
#
_entry.id   AF-A0A935BAE2-F1
#
_cell.length_a   1.000
_cell.length_b   1.000
_cell.length_c   1.000
_cell.angle_alpha   90.00
_cell.angle_beta   90.00
_cell.angle_gamma   90.00
#
_symmetry.space_group_name_H-M   'P 1'
#
loop_
_entity.id
_entity.type
_entity.pdbx_description
1 polymer ?
#
loop_
_entity_poly.entity_id
_entity_poly.type
_entity_poly.pdbx_seq_one_letter_code
_entity_poly.pdbx_strand_id
1 'polypeptide(L)'
;MSLVIDDAAIQIEHTLPNRSRLVKTLFVGVVLWLLPFVGLIAWRGYSSLHVEEYKFFTVSALVTFGGAYAVLAYVTQAVTTSPYNWITPAQAVDGLALAETTPGHLIMVLQFVGFMAGWNNPPDGMSPLASGIVGALITTCHDVLPSFLFIFLGAHTSKGFVAMSLSMELSQA
;
A
#
# COMPACT_ATOMS: atom_id res chain seq x y z
N MET A 1 -13.98 34.66 -19.98
CA MET A 1 -13.50 35.00 -18.64
C MET A 1 -12.34 34.06 -18.34
N SER A 2 -11.10 34.51 -18.58
CA SER A 2 -9.89 33.70 -18.37
C SER A 2 -9.63 33.63 -16.87
N LEU A 3 -9.77 32.44 -16.29
CA LEU A 3 -9.35 32.18 -14.92
C LEU A 3 -7.82 32.11 -14.92
N VAL A 4 -7.16 33.27 -14.94
CA VAL A 4 -5.72 33.37 -14.70
C VAL A 4 -5.49 32.96 -13.25
N ILE A 5 -4.83 31.82 -13.05
CA ILE A 5 -4.27 31.42 -11.76
C ILE A 5 -3.18 32.45 -11.45
N ASP A 6 -3.49 33.42 -10.61
CA ASP A 6 -2.56 34.45 -10.15
C ASP A 6 -1.79 33.90 -8.94
N ASP A 7 -0.48 33.70 -9.08
CA ASP A 7 0.40 33.24 -8.00
C ASP A 7 0.44 34.23 -6.80
N ALA A 8 -0.05 35.46 -6.98
CA ALA A 8 -0.21 36.46 -5.93
C ALA A 8 -1.54 36.35 -5.14
N ALA A 9 -2.38 35.34 -5.42
CA ALA A 9 -3.62 35.11 -4.69
C ALA A 9 -3.35 34.88 -3.18
N ILE A 10 -4.12 35.56 -2.32
CA ILE A 10 -4.02 35.45 -0.85
C ILE A 10 -4.07 33.97 -0.45
N GLN A 11 -2.96 33.45 0.07
CA GLN A 11 -2.91 32.08 0.57
C GLN A 11 -3.78 31.99 1.83
N ILE A 12 -4.91 31.29 1.73
CA ILE A 12 -5.83 31.07 2.85
C ILE A 12 -5.09 30.29 3.96
N GLU A 13 -5.20 30.67 5.24
CA GLU A 13 -4.41 30.10 6.36
C GLU A 13 -4.29 28.56 6.38
N HIS A 14 -5.28 27.84 5.87
CA HIS A 14 -5.26 26.37 5.80
C HIS A 14 -4.29 25.78 4.76
N THR A 15 -3.75 26.59 3.83
CA THR A 15 -2.77 26.20 2.80
C THR A 15 -1.32 26.43 3.26
N LEU A 16 -1.13 27.07 4.43
CA LEU A 16 0.20 27.25 5.00
C LEU A 16 0.73 25.93 5.60
N PRO A 17 1.99 25.57 5.33
CA PRO A 17 2.59 24.34 5.85
C PRO A 17 2.67 24.41 7.37
N ASN A 18 1.86 23.62 8.06
CA ASN A 18 1.85 23.54 9.51
C ASN A 18 2.53 22.22 9.95
N ARG A 19 3.72 22.34 10.55
CA ARG A 19 4.50 21.19 11.06
C ARG A 19 3.70 20.35 12.08
N SER A 20 2.83 20.97 12.89
CA SER A 20 1.97 20.25 13.84
C SER A 20 0.91 19.40 13.13
N ARG A 21 0.36 19.86 12.00
CA ARG A 21 -0.57 19.07 11.19
C ARG A 21 0.13 17.91 10.50
N LEU A 22 1.34 18.13 9.98
CA LEU A 22 2.16 17.07 9.39
C LEU A 22 2.48 15.96 10.40
N VAL A 23 2.92 16.31 11.62
CA VAL A 23 3.22 15.32 12.67
C VAL A 23 1.95 14.58 13.10
N LYS A 24 0.81 15.27 13.22
CA LYS A 24 -0.48 14.63 13.54
C LYS A 24 -0.93 13.65 12.46
N THR A 25 -0.85 14.04 11.19
CA THR A 25 -1.21 13.17 10.05
C THR A 25 -0.32 11.93 10.00
N LEU A 26 1.00 12.10 10.16
CA LEU A 26 1.94 10.98 10.26
C LEU A 26 1.61 10.06 11.43
N PHE A 27 1.40 10.63 12.62
CA PHE A 27 1.09 9.85 13.82
C PHE A 27 -0.21 9.06 13.66
N VAL A 28 -1.29 9.71 13.22
CA VAL A 28 -2.59 9.06 13.03
C VAL A 28 -2.47 7.95 12.01
N GLY A 29 -1.85 8.19 10.86
CA GLY A 29 -1.76 7.17 9.82
C GLY A 29 -0.85 5.99 10.19
N VAL A 30 0.26 6.23 10.90
CA VAL A 30 1.10 5.13 11.44
C VAL A 30 0.36 4.32 12.50
N VAL A 31 -0.38 4.98 13.39
CA VAL A 31 -1.19 4.27 14.40
C VAL A 31 -2.28 3.45 13.73
N LEU A 32 -3.00 4.01 12.76
CA LEU A 32 -4.07 3.31 12.05
C LEU A 32 -3.52 2.14 11.21
N TRP A 33 -2.29 2.26 10.73
CA TRP A 33 -1.58 1.18 10.06
C TRP A 33 -1.16 0.08 11.03
N LEU A 34 -0.51 0.40 12.16
CA LEU A 34 -0.05 -0.60 13.13
C LEU A 34 -1.17 -1.28 13.93
N LEU A 35 -2.32 -0.64 14.09
CA LEU A 35 -3.46 -1.15 14.87
C LEU A 35 -3.96 -2.54 14.39
N PRO A 36 -4.25 -2.78 13.10
CA PRO A 36 -4.60 -4.11 12.61
C PRO A 36 -3.46 -5.13 12.77
N PHE A 37 -2.19 -4.70 12.66
CA PHE A 37 -1.05 -5.60 12.84
C PHE A 37 -0.94 -6.10 14.29
N VAL A 38 -1.02 -5.20 15.25
CA VAL A 38 -1.00 -5.53 16.68
C VAL A 38 -2.23 -6.36 17.05
N GLY A 39 -3.41 -6.04 16.50
CA GLY A 39 -4.63 -6.83 16.69
C GLY A 39 -4.49 -8.27 16.20
N LEU A 40 -3.88 -8.47 15.02
CA LEU A 40 -3.64 -9.82 14.47
C LEU A 40 -2.64 -10.63 15.30
N ILE A 41 -1.55 -9.98 15.76
CA ILE A 41 -0.56 -10.63 16.63
C ILE A 41 -1.21 -11.04 17.95
N ALA A 42 -2.04 -10.16 18.54
CA ALA A 42 -2.73 -10.44 19.80
C ALA A 42 -3.76 -11.57 19.66
N TRP A 43 -4.43 -11.68 18.49
CA TRP A 43 -5.44 -12.71 18.26
C TRP A 43 -4.83 -14.08 17.95
N ARG A 44 -3.88 -14.16 17.01
CA ARG A 44 -3.39 -15.46 16.50
C ARG A 44 -1.92 -15.75 16.73
N GLY A 45 -1.19 -14.83 17.32
CA GLY A 45 0.25 -14.98 17.53
C GLY A 45 1.09 -14.67 16.30
N TYR A 46 2.41 -14.57 16.56
CA TYR A 46 3.39 -14.01 15.63
C TYR A 46 3.74 -14.92 14.44
N SER A 47 3.50 -16.23 14.57
CA SER A 47 3.82 -17.28 13.59
C SER A 47 2.66 -17.62 12.67
N SER A 48 1.56 -16.87 12.71
CA SER A 48 0.39 -17.15 11.89
C SER A 48 0.53 -16.56 10.49
N LEU A 49 -0.03 -17.22 9.48
CA LEU A 49 0.00 -16.79 8.07
C LEU A 49 -0.33 -15.29 7.89
N HIS A 50 -1.37 -14.80 8.55
CA HIS A 50 -1.86 -13.43 8.41
C HIS A 50 -0.87 -12.38 8.93
N VAL A 51 -0.08 -12.73 9.95
CA VAL A 51 1.00 -11.87 10.43
C VAL A 51 2.17 -11.89 9.44
N GLU A 52 2.40 -13.02 8.78
CA GLU A 52 3.39 -13.15 7.72
C GLU A 52 3.01 -12.37 6.45
N GLU A 53 1.76 -12.50 5.98
CA GLU A 53 1.16 -11.69 4.92
C GLU A 53 1.31 -10.20 5.22
N TYR A 54 0.92 -9.78 6.43
CA TYR A 54 1.00 -8.38 6.82
C TYR A 54 2.46 -7.85 6.75
N LYS A 55 3.43 -8.60 7.29
CA LYS A 55 4.85 -8.23 7.23
C LYS A 55 5.34 -8.16 5.80
N PHE A 56 4.99 -9.15 5.00
CA PHE A 56 5.40 -9.24 3.60
C PHE A 56 4.93 -8.03 2.79
N PHE A 57 3.64 -7.69 2.89
CA PHE A 57 3.09 -6.53 2.20
C PHE A 57 3.68 -5.22 2.76
N THR A 58 3.90 -5.12 4.07
CA THR A 58 4.60 -3.99 4.73
C THR A 58 5.97 -3.71 4.16
N VAL A 59 6.80 -4.74 4.04
CA VAL A 59 8.11 -4.60 3.42
C VAL A 59 7.97 -4.25 1.94
N SER A 60 7.05 -4.91 1.24
CA SER A 60 6.82 -4.67 -0.19
C SER A 60 6.52 -3.20 -0.47
N ALA A 61 5.59 -2.56 0.24
CA ALA A 61 5.28 -1.14 -0.02
C ALA A 61 6.40 -0.16 0.35
N LEU A 62 7.27 -0.51 1.31
CA LEU A 62 8.38 0.35 1.73
C LEU A 62 9.62 0.21 0.83
N VAL A 63 9.82 -0.97 0.23
CA VAL A 63 11.04 -1.31 -0.53
C VAL A 63 10.84 -1.15 -2.04
N THR A 64 9.61 -0.97 -2.51
CA THR A 64 9.35 -0.82 -3.95
C THR A 64 9.63 0.57 -4.48
N PHE A 65 10.81 0.70 -5.07
CA PHE A 65 11.18 1.81 -5.96
C PHE A 65 11.02 1.32 -7.41
N GLY A 66 10.18 1.98 -8.23
CA GLY A 66 10.03 1.62 -9.65
C GLY A 66 8.60 1.39 -10.18
N GLY A 67 7.57 1.79 -9.43
CA GLY A 67 6.17 1.71 -9.87
C GLY A 67 5.51 0.35 -9.63
N ALA A 68 4.19 0.31 -9.82
CA ALA A 68 3.36 -0.83 -9.41
C ALA A 68 3.68 -2.16 -10.15
N TYR A 69 4.22 -2.09 -11.37
CA TYR A 69 4.64 -3.29 -12.12
C TYR A 69 5.90 -3.96 -11.55
N ALA A 70 6.84 -3.18 -11.01
CA ALA A 70 8.02 -3.74 -10.35
C ALA A 70 7.65 -4.48 -9.06
N VAL A 71 6.70 -3.89 -8.30
CA VAL A 71 6.11 -4.52 -7.11
C VAL A 71 5.48 -5.85 -7.48
N LEU A 72 4.69 -5.89 -8.56
CA LEU A 72 3.98 -7.09 -8.95
C LEU A 72 4.93 -8.24 -9.29
N ALA A 73 6.01 -7.98 -10.02
CA ALA A 73 7.00 -8.99 -10.36
C ALA A 73 7.68 -9.55 -9.10
N TYR A 74 8.07 -8.66 -8.17
CA TYR A 74 8.62 -9.04 -6.87
C TYR A 74 7.64 -9.89 -6.06
N VAL A 75 6.39 -9.44 -5.95
CA VAL A 75 5.37 -10.13 -5.15
C VAL A 75 5.09 -11.50 -5.73
N THR A 76 4.83 -11.58 -7.03
CA THR A 76 4.55 -12.84 -7.74
C THR A 76 5.67 -13.84 -7.53
N GLN A 77 6.94 -13.41 -7.64
CA GLN A 77 8.07 -14.30 -7.40
C GLN A 77 8.15 -14.76 -5.94
N ALA A 78 7.98 -13.84 -4.98
CA ALA A 78 8.06 -14.16 -3.56
C ALA A 78 6.97 -15.14 -3.11
N VAL A 79 5.72 -14.97 -3.58
CA VAL A 79 4.59 -15.82 -3.14
C VAL A 79 4.52 -17.16 -3.87
N THR A 80 5.14 -17.29 -5.04
CA THR A 80 5.17 -18.55 -5.82
C THR A 80 6.40 -19.42 -5.54
N THR A 81 7.42 -18.88 -4.88
CA THR A 81 8.66 -19.58 -4.59
C THR A 81 9.00 -19.55 -3.09
N SER A 82 10.05 -20.27 -2.70
CA SER A 82 10.57 -20.23 -1.34
C SER A 82 11.03 -18.82 -0.98
N PRO A 83 10.59 -18.23 0.15
CA PRO A 83 10.15 -18.93 1.36
C PRO A 83 8.63 -19.16 1.53
N TYR A 84 7.76 -18.44 0.81
CA TYR A 84 6.33 -18.40 1.15
C TYR A 84 5.52 -19.53 0.49
N ASN A 85 5.71 -19.76 -0.82
CA ASN A 85 4.96 -20.78 -1.59
C ASN A 85 3.43 -20.76 -1.36
N TRP A 86 2.84 -19.58 -1.16
CA TRP A 86 1.43 -19.41 -0.81
C TRP A 86 0.49 -19.71 -1.98
N ILE A 87 0.93 -19.45 -3.21
CA ILE A 87 0.13 -19.65 -4.43
C ILE A 87 0.95 -20.31 -5.53
N THR A 88 0.26 -20.93 -6.48
CA THR A 88 0.93 -21.51 -7.66
C THR A 88 1.19 -20.43 -8.73
N PRO A 89 2.16 -20.65 -9.64
CA PRO A 89 2.37 -19.75 -10.77
C PRO A 89 1.12 -19.57 -11.65
N ALA A 90 0.31 -20.62 -11.80
CA ALA A 90 -0.95 -20.54 -12.53
C ALA A 90 -1.94 -19.59 -11.85
N GLN A 91 -2.09 -19.69 -10.52
CA GLN A 91 -2.94 -18.78 -9.74
C GLN A 91 -2.47 -17.33 -9.84
N ALA A 92 -1.16 -17.08 -9.86
CA ALA A 92 -0.65 -15.72 -10.06
C ALA A 92 -1.06 -15.13 -11.42
N VAL A 93 -1.03 -15.93 -12.48
CA VAL A 93 -1.50 -15.53 -13.82
C VAL A 93 -3.01 -15.31 -13.83
N ASP A 94 -3.79 -16.14 -13.13
CA ASP A 94 -5.23 -15.95 -12.99
C ASP A 94 -5.58 -14.61 -12.30
N GLY A 95 -4.80 -14.23 -11.28
CA GLY A 95 -4.95 -12.93 -10.62
C GLY A 95 -4.66 -11.75 -11.57
N LEU A 96 -3.65 -11.88 -12.43
CA LEU A 96 -3.35 -10.89 -13.46
C LEU A 96 -4.49 -10.81 -14.49
N ALA A 97 -4.97 -11.95 -14.97
CA ALA A 97 -6.11 -12.00 -15.89
C ALA A 97 -7.34 -11.32 -15.29
N LEU A 98 -7.62 -11.55 -13.99
CA LEU A 98 -8.71 -10.89 -13.27
C LEU A 98 -8.54 -9.36 -13.24
N ALA A 99 -7.33 -8.87 -12.98
CA ALA A 99 -7.04 -7.43 -12.94
C ALA A 99 -7.06 -6.74 -14.31
N GLU A 100 -6.89 -7.49 -15.41
CA GLU A 100 -7.04 -6.96 -16.78
C GLU A 100 -8.50 -6.97 -17.26
N THR A 101 -9.35 -7.85 -16.69
CA THR A 101 -10.80 -7.92 -17.04
C THR A 101 -11.65 -6.82 -16.40
N THR A 102 -11.14 -6.20 -15.33
CA THR A 102 -11.67 -4.99 -14.70
C THR A 102 -10.66 -3.88 -14.92
N PRO A 103 -11.00 -2.58 -14.90
CA PRO A 103 -10.07 -1.53 -15.32
C PRO A 103 -8.82 -1.47 -14.42
N GLY A 104 -7.77 -2.21 -14.82
CA GLY A 104 -6.33 -1.97 -14.68
C GLY A 104 -5.78 -1.67 -13.29
N HIS A 105 -6.43 -2.12 -12.21
CA HIS A 105 -5.93 -1.81 -10.88
C HIS A 105 -5.04 -2.93 -10.35
N LEU A 106 -3.73 -2.69 -10.34
CA LEU A 106 -2.72 -3.66 -9.85
C LEU A 106 -2.96 -4.12 -8.40
N ILE A 107 -3.68 -3.33 -7.60
CA ILE A 107 -4.11 -3.73 -6.24
C ILE A 107 -5.05 -4.94 -6.28
N MET A 108 -5.85 -5.11 -7.34
CA MET A 108 -6.73 -6.29 -7.48
C MET A 108 -5.92 -7.59 -7.53
N VAL A 109 -4.75 -7.59 -8.19
CA VAL A 109 -3.87 -8.76 -8.21
C VAL A 109 -3.34 -9.06 -6.82
N LEU A 110 -2.88 -8.04 -6.09
CA LEU A 110 -2.34 -8.20 -4.74
C LEU A 110 -3.42 -8.71 -3.77
N GLN A 111 -4.64 -8.16 -3.85
CA GLN A 111 -5.78 -8.61 -3.05
C GLN A 111 -6.16 -10.06 -3.36
N PHE A 112 -6.11 -10.47 -4.63
CA PHE A 112 -6.32 -11.87 -5.03
C PHE A 112 -5.21 -12.78 -4.46
N VAL A 113 -3.95 -12.35 -4.51
CA VAL A 113 -2.82 -13.08 -3.92
C VAL A 113 -3.01 -13.26 -2.41
N GLY A 114 -3.40 -12.21 -1.69
CA GLY A 114 -3.70 -12.29 -0.25
C GLY A 114 -4.90 -13.21 0.06
N PHE A 115 -5.94 -13.19 -0.78
CA PHE A 115 -7.04 -14.13 -0.63
C PHE A 115 -6.59 -15.58 -0.82
N MET A 116 -5.84 -15.85 -1.89
CA MET A 116 -5.40 -17.21 -2.23
C MET A 116 -4.37 -17.75 -1.25
N ALA A 117 -3.53 -16.90 -0.68
CA ALA A 117 -2.63 -17.28 0.39
C ALA A 117 -3.40 -17.81 1.61
N GLY A 118 -4.42 -17.07 2.07
CA GLY A 118 -5.33 -17.50 3.13
C GLY A 118 -6.19 -18.72 2.78
N TRP A 119 -6.62 -18.84 1.51
CA TRP A 119 -7.45 -19.96 1.03
C TRP A 119 -6.66 -21.27 0.94
N ASN A 120 -5.43 -21.22 0.42
CA ASN A 120 -4.58 -22.40 0.24
C ASN A 120 -3.96 -22.88 1.56
N ASN A 121 -3.68 -21.95 2.48
CA ASN A 121 -3.00 -22.24 3.75
C ASN A 121 -3.86 -21.80 4.96
N PRO A 122 -5.08 -22.32 5.13
CA PRO A 122 -5.93 -21.93 6.24
C PRO A 122 -5.32 -22.37 7.57
N PRO A 123 -5.19 -21.47 8.56
CA PRO A 123 -4.75 -21.84 9.90
C PRO A 123 -5.77 -22.71 10.62
N ASP A 124 -5.28 -23.53 11.54
CA ASP A 124 -6.09 -24.50 12.28
C ASP A 124 -7.32 -23.84 12.93
N GLY A 125 -8.51 -24.39 12.64
CA GLY A 125 -9.78 -23.93 13.20
C GLY A 125 -10.51 -22.85 12.40
N MET A 126 -10.01 -22.43 11.24
CA MET A 126 -10.68 -21.46 10.36
C MET A 126 -11.10 -22.10 9.02
N SER A 127 -12.25 -21.71 8.48
CA SER A 127 -12.63 -22.15 7.13
C SER A 127 -11.73 -21.48 6.07
N PRO A 128 -11.44 -22.15 4.95
CA PRO A 128 -10.62 -21.57 3.87
C PRO A 128 -11.16 -20.22 3.38
N LEU A 129 -12.48 -20.10 3.29
CA LEU A 129 -13.14 -18.87 2.86
C LEU A 129 -12.95 -17.72 3.87
N ALA A 130 -13.07 -18.00 5.16
CA ALA A 130 -12.85 -16.97 6.19
C ALA A 130 -11.38 -16.54 6.25
N SER A 131 -10.45 -17.50 6.14
CA SER A 131 -9.01 -17.22 6.08
C SER A 131 -8.66 -16.36 4.85
N GLY A 132 -9.19 -16.70 3.68
CA GLY A 132 -9.00 -15.91 2.46
C GLY A 132 -9.58 -14.50 2.55
N ILE A 133 -10.77 -14.32 3.13
CA ILE A 133 -11.36 -12.99 3.34
C ILE A 133 -10.45 -12.13 4.23
N VAL A 134 -9.91 -12.70 5.31
CA VAL A 134 -9.00 -11.95 6.19
C VAL A 134 -7.70 -11.61 5.47
N GLY A 135 -7.12 -12.54 4.71
CA GLY A 135 -5.95 -12.27 3.85
C GLY A 135 -6.20 -11.13 2.86
N ALA A 136 -7.35 -11.15 2.17
CA ALA A 136 -7.76 -10.06 1.28
C ALA A 136 -7.89 -8.71 2.00
N LEU A 137 -8.54 -8.68 3.16
CA LEU A 137 -8.69 -7.47 3.97
C LEU A 137 -7.34 -6.93 4.43
N ILE A 138 -6.41 -7.81 4.81
CA ILE A 138 -5.05 -7.43 5.19
C ILE A 138 -4.37 -6.74 4.02
N THR A 139 -4.40 -7.33 2.82
CA THR A 139 -3.80 -6.72 1.63
C THR A 139 -4.44 -5.38 1.29
N THR A 140 -5.77 -5.28 1.30
CA THR A 140 -6.47 -4.02 1.01
C THR A 140 -6.12 -2.94 2.03
N CYS A 141 -6.16 -3.24 3.33
CA CYS A 141 -5.73 -2.31 4.36
C CYS A 141 -4.28 -1.88 4.11
N HIS A 142 -3.42 -2.85 3.79
CA HIS A 142 -2.02 -2.61 3.58
C HIS A 142 -1.71 -1.72 2.37
N ASP A 143 -2.38 -1.87 1.23
CA ASP A 143 -2.06 -1.04 0.05
C ASP A 143 -2.73 0.34 0.12
N VAL A 144 -3.91 0.44 0.72
CA VAL A 144 -4.67 1.69 0.81
C VAL A 144 -4.05 2.65 1.84
N LEU A 145 -3.79 2.19 3.06
CA LEU A 145 -3.34 3.05 4.17
C LEU A 145 -2.03 3.83 3.91
N PRO A 146 -0.90 3.20 3.54
CA PRO A 146 0.34 3.91 3.27
C PRO A 146 0.21 4.82 2.04
N SER A 147 -0.53 4.40 1.00
CA SER A 147 -0.77 5.26 -0.17
C SER A 147 -1.48 6.56 0.22
N PHE A 148 -2.53 6.49 1.05
CA PHE A 148 -3.22 7.69 1.57
C PHE A 148 -2.33 8.50 2.52
N LEU A 149 -1.52 7.85 3.36
CA LEU A 149 -0.55 8.53 4.22
C LEU A 149 0.42 9.38 3.39
N PHE A 150 0.99 8.81 2.33
CA PHE A 150 1.92 9.52 1.44
C PHE A 150 1.25 10.65 0.67
N ILE A 151 0.01 10.46 0.21
CA ILE A 151 -0.78 11.52 -0.44
C ILE A 151 -1.00 12.69 0.52
N PHE A 152 -1.43 12.43 1.76
CA PHE A 152 -1.64 13.49 2.74
C PHE A 152 -0.34 14.17 3.16
N LEU A 153 0.75 13.42 3.26
CA LEU A 153 2.08 13.98 3.51
C LEU A 153 2.48 14.95 2.39
N GLY A 154 2.34 14.54 1.12
CA GLY A 154 2.62 15.35 -0.05
C GLY A 154 1.77 16.63 -0.12
N ALA A 155 0.48 16.53 0.21
CA ALA A 155 -0.43 17.68 0.26
C ALA A 155 0.02 18.75 1.26
N HIS A 156 0.62 18.35 2.40
CA HIS A 156 1.12 19.29 3.40
C HIS A 156 2.49 19.90 3.06
N THR A 157 3.29 19.23 2.22
CA THR A 157 4.61 19.69 1.78
C THR A 157 4.60 20.39 0.41
N SER A 158 3.44 20.80 -0.12
CA SER A 158 3.30 21.34 -1.49
C SER A 158 4.29 22.45 -1.89
N LYS A 159 4.87 23.19 -0.93
CA LYS A 159 5.97 24.16 -1.19
C LYS A 159 7.34 23.53 -1.48
N GLY A 160 7.60 22.30 -1.02
CA GLY A 160 8.87 21.58 -1.18
C GLY A 160 8.95 20.71 -2.44
N PHE A 161 7.82 20.11 -2.87
CA PHE A 161 7.82 19.23 -4.06
C PHE A 161 8.01 20.03 -5.36
N VAL A 162 7.36 21.20 -5.46
CA VAL A 162 7.54 22.15 -6.57
C VAL A 162 8.94 22.76 -6.55
N ALA A 163 9.47 23.11 -5.38
CA ALA A 163 10.83 23.65 -5.24
C ALA A 163 11.92 22.61 -5.61
N MET A 164 11.70 21.33 -5.30
CA MET A 164 12.61 20.24 -5.66
C MET A 164 12.64 20.00 -7.18
N SER A 165 11.47 20.02 -7.84
CA SER A 165 11.37 19.94 -9.31
C SER A 165 12.07 21.12 -10.00
N LEU A 166 11.87 22.36 -9.51
CA LEU A 166 12.53 23.56 -10.03
C LEU A 166 14.06 23.55 -9.78
N SER A 167 14.52 23.06 -8.63
CA SER A 167 15.95 22.96 -8.35
C SER A 167 16.67 21.90 -9.18
N MET A 168 15.96 20.86 -9.64
CA MET A 168 16.49 19.87 -10.57
C MET A 168 16.61 20.41 -12.00
N GLU A 169 15.65 21.21 -12.47
CA GLU A 169 15.74 21.86 -13.78
C GLU A 169 16.83 22.94 -13.83
N LEU A 170 17.01 23.70 -12.74
CA LEU A 170 18.06 24.72 -12.64
C LEU A 170 19.47 24.14 -12.45
N SER A 171 19.61 22.88 -12.02
CA SER A 171 20.90 22.18 -11.94
C SER A 171 21.30 21.51 -13.26
N GLN A 172 20.38 21.44 -14.23
CA GLN A 172 20.62 20.91 -15.58
C GLN A 172 20.77 22.02 -16.64
N ALA A 173 20.72 23.29 -16.23
CA ALA A 173 20.93 24.49 -17.05
C ALA A 173 22.26 25.18 -16.66
#